data_AF-A0A6F8YEY7-F1
#
_entry.id   AF-A0A6F8YEY7-F1
#
_cell.length_a   1.000
_cell.length_b   1.000
_cell.length_c   1.000
_cell.angle_alpha   90.00
_cell.angle_beta   90.00
_cell.angle_gamma   90.00
#
_symmetry.space_group_name_H-M   'P 1'
#
loop_
_entity.id
_entity.type
_entity.pdbx_description
1 polymer ?
#
loop_
_entity_poly.entity_id
_entity_poly.type
_entity_poly.pdbx_seq_one_letter_code
_entity_poly.pdbx_strand_id
1 'polypeptide(L)'
;MIEAMRDRFPDQLDLPGPLWSRQTVATLAERLHDSPMSPAAAARYLRAWGLTTREPLDRACPLCAAQVVRWQAEVYPTISHTAQKQRAELCWLGKSRLHGVASTTEVVSAVSARGWIRFMFTTSPDLPRAFLSRLLPPSGRPAHVVVDGSWSHPEWPRRAPDGVILHALPCCERVR
;
A
#
# COMPACT_ATOMS: atom_id res chain seq x y z
N MET A 1 -12.82 15.85 -1.94
CA MET A 1 -11.75 15.13 -1.21
C MET A 1 -10.83 14.32 -2.14
N ILE A 2 -11.29 13.28 -2.85
CA ILE A 2 -10.42 12.44 -3.72
C ILE A 2 -9.66 13.27 -4.76
N GLU A 3 -10.35 14.15 -5.48
CA GLU A 3 -9.72 15.02 -6.50
C GLU A 3 -8.58 15.88 -5.93
N ALA A 4 -8.68 16.32 -4.67
CA ALA A 4 -7.63 17.11 -4.04
C ALA A 4 -6.39 16.28 -3.66
N MET A 5 -6.53 14.96 -3.59
CA MET A 5 -5.45 14.01 -3.31
C MET A 5 -4.84 13.40 -4.57
N ARG A 6 -5.57 13.42 -5.69
CA ARG A 6 -5.08 12.88 -6.96
C ARG A 6 -3.81 13.63 -7.36
N ASP A 7 -2.79 12.89 -7.79
CA ASP A 7 -1.48 13.40 -8.24
C ASP A 7 -0.71 14.24 -7.21
N ARG A 8 -1.11 14.18 -5.92
CA ARG A 8 -0.43 14.88 -4.83
C ARG A 8 -0.13 13.97 -3.65
N PHE A 9 0.88 14.36 -2.89
CA PHE A 9 1.24 13.80 -1.59
C PHE A 9 0.86 14.78 -0.46
N PRO A 10 0.69 14.30 0.78
CA PRO A 10 0.31 15.18 1.89
C PRO A 10 1.35 16.29 2.17
N ASP A 11 2.63 15.99 2.05
CA ASP A 11 3.73 16.94 2.26
C ASP A 11 3.69 18.12 1.28
N GLN A 12 3.19 17.91 0.06
CA GLN A 12 2.96 18.98 -0.93
C GLN A 12 1.79 19.91 -0.58
N LEU A 13 1.04 19.59 0.48
CA LEU A 13 -0.12 20.32 0.96
C LEU A 13 0.06 20.80 2.41
N ASP A 14 1.31 20.84 2.88
CA ASP A 14 1.65 21.20 4.26
C ASP A 14 0.89 20.33 5.28
N LEU A 15 0.76 19.03 4.95
CA LEU A 15 0.23 18.00 5.84
C LEU A 15 1.36 17.06 6.28
N PRO A 16 1.28 16.50 7.49
CA PRO A 16 2.35 15.68 8.03
C PRO A 16 2.49 14.33 7.30
N GLY A 17 3.72 14.00 6.90
CA GLY A 17 4.10 12.69 6.40
C GLY A 17 4.11 12.54 4.88
N PRO A 18 4.83 11.54 4.34
CA PRO A 18 5.15 11.48 2.91
C PRO A 18 4.08 10.80 2.04
N LEU A 19 3.07 10.16 2.63
CA LEU A 19 2.03 9.39 1.94
C LEU A 19 0.68 9.57 2.66
N TRP A 20 -0.42 9.43 1.91
CA TRP A 20 -1.76 9.58 2.48
C TRP A 20 -2.03 8.53 3.57
N SER A 21 -2.63 8.97 4.66
CA SER A 21 -3.04 8.17 5.82
C SER A 21 -4.43 8.61 6.28
N ARG A 22 -5.06 7.83 7.17
CA ARG A 22 -6.36 8.24 7.77
C ARG A 22 -6.28 9.58 8.50
N GLN A 23 -5.13 9.92 9.08
CA GLN A 23 -4.91 11.20 9.76
C GLN A 23 -4.85 12.35 8.76
N THR A 24 -4.03 12.23 7.71
CA THR A 24 -3.90 13.31 6.72
C THR A 24 -5.17 13.49 5.89
N VAL A 25 -5.94 12.43 5.67
CA VAL A 25 -7.28 12.50 5.04
C VAL A 25 -8.26 13.26 5.92
N ALA A 26 -8.28 12.97 7.23
CA ALA A 26 -9.09 13.71 8.19
C ALA A 26 -8.75 15.21 8.15
N THR A 27 -7.47 15.56 8.31
CA THR A 27 -7.03 16.96 8.27
C THR A 27 -7.34 17.65 6.94
N LEU A 28 -7.19 16.94 5.81
CA LEU A 28 -7.58 17.49 4.50
C LEU A 28 -9.09 17.74 4.42
N ALA A 29 -9.91 16.82 4.92
CA ALA A 29 -11.36 16.98 4.90
C ALA A 29 -11.82 18.19 5.73
N GLU A 30 -11.20 18.40 6.89
CA GLU A 30 -11.44 19.57 7.74
C GLU A 30 -11.12 20.87 7.00
N ARG A 31 -9.96 20.93 6.33
CA ARG A 31 -9.55 22.11 5.53
C ARG A 31 -10.47 22.38 4.33
N LEU A 32 -11.09 21.35 3.75
CA LEU A 32 -11.94 21.49 2.56
C LEU A 32 -13.40 21.83 2.88
N HIS A 33 -13.86 21.51 4.09
CA HIS A 33 -15.28 21.54 4.44
C HIS A 33 -15.58 22.31 5.73
N ASP A 34 -14.57 22.92 6.35
CA ASP A 34 -14.65 23.67 7.61
C ASP A 34 -15.38 22.91 8.73
N SER A 35 -15.27 21.57 8.70
CA SER A 35 -15.99 20.68 9.61
C SER A 35 -15.09 19.54 10.10
N PRO A 36 -14.98 19.32 11.42
CA PRO A 36 -14.08 18.34 12.00
C PRO A 36 -14.39 16.92 11.49
N MET A 37 -13.34 16.19 11.10
CA MET A 37 -13.45 14.80 10.69
C MET A 37 -12.54 13.95 11.57
N SER A 38 -13.12 13.04 12.34
CA SER A 38 -12.29 12.12 13.12
C SER A 38 -11.51 11.15 12.22
N PRO A 39 -10.30 10.70 12.62
CA PRO A 39 -9.57 9.65 11.90
C PRO A 39 -10.35 8.34 11.75
N ALA A 40 -11.33 8.08 12.62
CA ALA A 40 -12.23 6.93 12.50
C ALA A 40 -13.25 7.11 11.37
N ALA A 41 -13.80 8.32 11.21
CA ALA A 41 -14.67 8.66 10.08
C ALA A 41 -13.90 8.58 8.75
N ALA A 42 -12.68 9.12 8.70
CA ALA A 42 -11.79 8.98 7.55
C ALA A 42 -11.53 7.50 7.21
N ALA A 43 -11.23 6.66 8.22
CA ALA A 43 -11.04 5.22 8.02
C ALA A 43 -12.29 4.52 7.46
N ARG A 44 -13.51 4.96 7.84
CA ARG A 44 -14.76 4.45 7.28
C ARG A 44 -14.90 4.81 5.79
N TYR A 45 -14.55 6.03 5.39
CA TYR A 45 -14.52 6.41 3.97
C TYR A 45 -13.50 5.59 3.18
N LEU A 46 -12.28 5.44 3.70
CA LEU A 46 -11.25 4.64 3.03
C LEU A 46 -11.72 3.20 2.80
N ARG A 47 -12.33 2.56 3.82
CA ARG A 47 -12.93 1.23 3.67
C ARG A 47 -14.05 1.19 2.63
N ALA A 48 -14.96 2.17 2.65
CA ALA A 48 -16.04 2.28 1.67
C ALA A 48 -15.51 2.44 0.23
N TRP A 49 -14.33 3.06 0.07
CA TRP A 49 -13.65 3.19 -1.22
C TRP A 49 -12.85 1.93 -1.64
N GLY A 50 -12.83 0.89 -0.81
CA GLY A 50 -12.10 -0.36 -1.07
C GLY A 50 -10.68 -0.41 -0.47
N LEU A 51 -10.25 0.63 0.27
CA LEU A 51 -8.96 0.67 0.96
C LEU A 51 -9.07 0.02 2.34
N THR A 52 -9.00 -1.31 2.34
CA THR A 52 -9.05 -2.12 3.54
C THR A 52 -7.79 -2.97 3.71
N THR A 53 -7.50 -3.34 4.96
CA THR A 53 -6.58 -4.43 5.23
C THR A 53 -7.15 -5.73 4.65
N ARG A 54 -6.29 -6.53 4.04
CA ARG A 54 -6.62 -7.82 3.43
C ARG A 54 -5.64 -8.86 3.91
N GLU A 55 -6.15 -10.02 4.30
CA GLU A 55 -5.32 -11.18 4.61
C GLU A 55 -4.62 -11.68 3.34
N PRO A 56 -3.54 -12.47 3.45
CA PRO A 56 -2.81 -12.96 2.27
C PRO A 56 -3.69 -13.76 1.32
N LEU A 57 -4.64 -14.55 1.84
CA LEU A 57 -5.56 -15.34 1.02
C LEU A 57 -6.56 -14.45 0.26
N ASP A 58 -7.02 -13.35 0.86
CA ASP A 58 -7.91 -12.37 0.19
C ASP A 58 -7.22 -11.61 -0.95
N ARG A 59 -5.88 -11.65 -0.97
CA ARG A 59 -5.05 -11.05 -2.03
C ARG A 59 -4.75 -12.04 -3.16
N ALA A 60 -4.90 -13.33 -2.89
CA ALA A 60 -4.65 -14.38 -3.87
C ALA A 60 -5.77 -14.40 -4.91
N CYS A 61 -5.42 -14.63 -6.18
CA CYS A 61 -6.44 -15.08 -7.13
C CYS A 61 -6.87 -16.52 -6.76
N PRO A 62 -8.10 -16.96 -7.13
CA PRO A 62 -8.58 -18.29 -6.78
C PRO A 62 -7.65 -19.43 -7.19
N LEU A 63 -6.98 -19.29 -8.34
CA LEU A 63 -6.04 -20.28 -8.89
C LEU A 63 -4.76 -20.44 -8.04
N CYS A 64 -4.43 -19.45 -7.20
CA CYS A 64 -3.19 -19.41 -6.43
C CYS A 64 -3.39 -19.59 -4.93
N ALA A 65 -4.63 -19.79 -4.47
CA ALA A 65 -4.95 -19.96 -3.05
C ALA A 65 -4.06 -21.01 -2.36
N ALA A 66 -3.93 -22.21 -2.94
CA ALA A 66 -3.10 -23.27 -2.38
C ALA A 66 -1.60 -22.90 -2.29
N GLN A 67 -1.09 -22.21 -3.32
CA GLN A 67 0.30 -21.75 -3.34
C GLN A 67 0.55 -20.67 -2.28
N VAL A 68 -0.40 -19.76 -2.10
CA VAL A 68 -0.34 -18.71 -1.08
C VAL A 68 -0.38 -19.30 0.33
N VAL A 69 -1.25 -20.27 0.59
CA VAL A 69 -1.30 -20.99 1.88
C VAL A 69 0.05 -21.64 2.19
N ARG A 70 0.62 -22.35 1.22
CA ARG A 70 1.93 -22.99 1.38
C ARG A 70 3.04 -21.96 1.63
N TRP A 71 3.07 -20.88 0.85
CA TRP A 71 4.03 -19.80 1.02
C TRP A 71 3.90 -19.11 2.37
N GLN A 72 2.68 -18.96 2.89
CA GLN A 72 2.44 -18.38 4.21
C GLN A 72 2.99 -19.28 5.33
N ALA A 73 2.94 -20.60 5.17
CA ALA A 73 3.50 -21.55 6.12
C ALA A 73 5.04 -21.68 6.02
N GLU A 74 5.59 -21.65 4.81
CA GLU A 74 6.99 -22.02 4.56
C GLU A 74 7.93 -20.81 4.38
N VAL A 75 7.47 -19.74 3.74
CA VAL A 75 8.32 -18.62 3.30
C VAL A 75 8.11 -17.37 4.14
N TYR A 76 6.86 -16.98 4.40
CA TYR A 76 6.53 -15.77 5.15
C TYR A 76 7.18 -15.69 6.54
N PRO A 77 7.29 -16.78 7.34
CA PRO A 77 7.94 -16.71 8.64
C PRO A 77 9.41 -16.29 8.55
N THR A 78 10.12 -16.73 7.50
CA THR A 78 11.52 -16.34 7.25
C THR A 78 11.64 -14.85 6.90
N ILE A 79 10.71 -14.32 6.09
CA ILE A 79 10.65 -12.89 5.76
C ILE A 79 10.41 -12.08 7.03
N SER A 80 9.42 -12.49 7.83
CA SER A 80 9.05 -11.83 9.09
C SER A 80 10.21 -11.82 10.09
N HIS A 81 10.88 -12.97 10.28
CA HIS A 81 12.04 -13.09 11.15
C HIS A 81 13.21 -12.22 10.70
N THR A 82 13.47 -12.16 9.39
CA THR A 82 14.52 -11.31 8.82
C THR A 82 14.20 -9.83 9.05
N ALA A 83 12.97 -9.40 8.77
CA ALA A 83 12.52 -8.04 9.02
C ALA A 83 12.65 -7.67 10.50
N GLN A 84 12.28 -8.59 11.40
CA GLN A 84 12.42 -8.38 12.85
C GLN A 84 13.88 -8.21 13.27
N LYS A 85 14.79 -9.09 12.81
CA LYS A 85 16.24 -8.99 13.09
C LYS A 85 16.83 -7.67 12.62
N GLN A 86 16.43 -7.19 11.45
CA GLN A 86 16.86 -5.92 10.89
C GLN A 86 16.15 -4.71 11.50
N ARG A 87 15.19 -4.93 12.42
CA ARG A 87 14.27 -3.91 12.94
C ARG A 87 13.55 -3.14 11.83
N ALA A 88 13.38 -3.80 10.69
CA ALA A 88 12.79 -3.28 9.49
C ALA A 88 11.30 -2.98 9.67
N GLU A 89 10.77 -2.21 8.73
CA GLU A 89 9.33 -2.19 8.47
C GLU A 89 8.93 -3.43 7.68
N LEU A 90 7.76 -4.01 7.95
CA LEU A 90 7.18 -5.08 7.14
C LEU A 90 5.79 -4.66 6.71
N CYS A 91 5.55 -4.55 5.40
CA CYS A 91 4.26 -4.13 4.88
C CYS A 91 3.79 -4.96 3.69
N TRP A 92 2.48 -5.06 3.58
CA TRP A 92 1.77 -5.65 2.45
C TRP A 92 1.39 -4.58 1.45
N LEU A 93 1.82 -4.73 0.21
CA LEU A 93 1.56 -3.81 -0.88
C LEU A 93 0.55 -4.40 -1.85
N GLY A 94 -0.43 -3.59 -2.26
CA GLY A 94 -1.39 -3.98 -3.28
C GLY A 94 -1.95 -2.80 -4.04
N LYS A 95 -2.64 -3.11 -5.15
CA LYS A 95 -3.37 -2.15 -5.97
C LYS A 95 -4.86 -2.46 -5.91
N SER A 96 -5.69 -1.43 -5.88
CA SER A 96 -7.14 -1.59 -5.91
C SER A 96 -7.79 -0.47 -6.69
N ARG A 97 -8.91 -0.77 -7.34
CA ARG A 97 -9.77 0.24 -7.96
C ARG A 97 -10.64 0.85 -6.87
N LEU A 98 -10.84 2.17 -6.93
CA LEU A 98 -11.80 2.85 -6.06
C LEU A 98 -13.23 2.45 -6.40
N HIS A 99 -14.03 2.16 -5.39
CA HIS A 99 -15.47 2.00 -5.56
C HIS A 99 -16.17 3.36 -5.58
N GLY A 100 -17.18 3.52 -6.45
CA GLY A 100 -18.02 4.72 -6.50
C GLY A 100 -17.36 5.97 -7.11
N VAL A 101 -16.27 5.82 -7.87
CA VAL A 101 -15.57 6.93 -8.54
C VAL A 101 -15.50 6.66 -10.04
N ALA A 102 -15.92 7.62 -10.86
CA ALA A 102 -15.90 7.53 -12.34
C ALA A 102 -14.50 7.77 -12.94
N SER A 103 -13.44 7.19 -12.35
CA SER A 103 -12.06 7.39 -12.81
C SER A 103 -11.31 6.09 -13.05
N THR A 104 -10.39 6.10 -13.99
CA THR A 104 -9.40 5.03 -14.20
C THR A 104 -8.33 4.98 -13.11
N THR A 105 -8.31 5.97 -12.20
CA THR A 105 -7.34 6.06 -11.11
C THR A 105 -7.42 4.84 -10.19
N GLU A 106 -6.29 4.16 -10.07
CA GLU A 106 -6.09 3.08 -9.11
C GLU A 106 -5.45 3.63 -7.84
N VAL A 107 -5.56 2.90 -6.74
CA VAL A 107 -4.86 3.21 -5.50
C VAL A 107 -3.85 2.13 -5.20
N VAL A 108 -2.63 2.57 -4.96
CA VAL A 108 -1.58 1.74 -4.35
C VAL A 108 -1.64 1.94 -2.85
N SER A 109 -1.69 0.83 -2.12
CA SER A 109 -1.75 0.86 -0.65
C SER A 109 -0.72 -0.08 -0.04
N ALA A 110 -0.07 0.38 1.02
CA ALA A 110 0.78 -0.39 1.90
C ALA A 110 0.13 -0.49 3.28
N VAL A 111 -0.02 -1.71 3.78
CA VAL A 111 -0.50 -2.02 5.13
C VAL A 111 0.64 -2.59 5.92
N SER A 112 1.08 -1.87 6.94
CA SER A 112 2.14 -2.34 7.83
C SER A 112 1.65 -3.42 8.78
N ALA A 113 2.53 -4.36 9.10
CA ALA A 113 2.33 -5.31 10.21
C ALA A 113 2.12 -4.62 11.57
N ARG A 114 2.48 -3.32 11.68
CA ARG A 114 2.25 -2.46 12.85
C ARG A 114 0.93 -1.68 12.80
N GLY A 115 0.07 -1.95 11.81
CA GLY A 115 -1.32 -1.47 11.78
C GLY A 115 -1.56 -0.11 11.13
N TRP A 116 -0.54 0.51 10.52
CA TRP A 116 -0.76 1.72 9.71
C TRP A 116 -1.05 1.37 8.24
N ILE A 117 -1.80 2.24 7.57
CA ILE A 117 -2.05 2.19 6.13
C ILE A 117 -1.52 3.47 5.51
N ARG A 118 -0.74 3.33 4.44
CA ARG A 118 -0.30 4.44 3.58
C ARG A 118 -0.74 4.18 2.16
N PHE A 119 -1.17 5.20 1.44
CA PHE A 119 -1.64 5.03 0.07
C PHE A 119 -1.33 6.23 -0.82
N MET A 120 -1.49 6.00 -2.12
CA MET A 120 -1.29 6.97 -3.18
C MET A 120 -2.17 6.62 -4.37
N PHE A 121 -2.70 7.63 -5.04
CA PHE A 121 -3.41 7.47 -6.31
C PHE A 121 -2.41 7.35 -7.46
N THR A 122 -2.65 6.45 -8.39
CA THR A 122 -1.82 6.27 -9.58
C THR A 122 -2.69 6.02 -10.81
N THR A 123 -2.21 6.50 -11.95
CA THR A 123 -2.71 6.12 -13.28
C THR A 123 -1.74 5.20 -14.00
N SER A 124 -0.50 5.04 -13.49
CA SER A 124 0.50 4.15 -14.06
C SER A 124 0.16 2.68 -13.78
N PRO A 125 0.30 1.79 -14.77
CA PRO A 125 0.19 0.35 -14.56
C PRO A 125 1.31 -0.19 -13.67
N ASP A 126 2.50 0.40 -13.75
CA ASP A 126 3.72 -0.05 -13.08
C ASP A 126 3.67 0.13 -11.56
N LEU A 127 4.46 -0.65 -10.85
CA LEU A 127 4.66 -0.49 -9.42
C LEU A 127 5.45 0.82 -9.15
N PRO A 128 4.84 1.85 -8.54
CA PRO A 128 5.49 3.15 -8.49
C PRO A 128 6.69 3.18 -7.54
N ARG A 129 7.90 3.33 -8.09
CA ARG A 129 9.15 3.46 -7.31
C ARG A 129 9.11 4.62 -6.31
N ALA A 130 8.43 5.71 -6.66
CA ALA A 130 8.23 6.88 -5.79
C ALA A 130 7.42 6.56 -4.53
N PHE A 131 6.45 5.64 -4.62
CA PHE A 131 5.69 5.16 -3.48
C PHE A 131 6.56 4.31 -2.56
N LEU A 132 7.27 3.33 -3.13
CA LEU A 132 8.19 2.46 -2.40
C LEU A 132 9.24 3.25 -1.61
N SER A 133 9.81 4.29 -2.23
CA SER A 133 10.83 5.14 -1.60
C SER A 133 10.26 5.87 -0.37
N ARG A 134 8.99 6.28 -0.41
CA ARG A 134 8.29 6.99 0.67
C ARG A 134 7.78 6.07 1.78
N LEU A 135 7.85 4.75 1.62
CA LEU A 135 7.54 3.81 2.69
C LEU A 135 8.66 3.70 3.72
N LEU A 136 9.89 4.07 3.34
CA LEU A 136 11.04 4.02 4.23
C LEU A 136 10.80 4.92 5.44
N PRO A 137 11.03 4.42 6.67
CA PRO A 137 10.92 5.25 7.85
C PRO A 137 12.06 6.29 7.89
N PRO A 138 11.82 7.48 8.49
CA PRO A 138 12.87 8.50 8.65
C PRO A 138 14.12 8.01 9.40
N SER A 139 13.99 6.93 10.19
CA SER A 139 15.09 6.30 10.90
C SER A 139 16.11 5.59 9.99
N GLY A 140 15.87 5.52 8.68
CA GLY A 140 16.75 4.87 7.70
C GLY A 140 16.76 3.34 7.78
N ARG A 141 15.87 2.74 8.59
CA ARG A 141 15.73 1.29 8.67
C ARG A 141 15.14 0.73 7.36
N PRO A 142 15.53 -0.49 6.95
CA PRO A 142 14.99 -1.08 5.74
C PRO A 142 13.49 -1.36 5.84
N ALA A 143 12.86 -1.56 4.68
CA ALA A 143 11.48 -1.98 4.57
C ALA A 143 11.38 -3.28 3.75
N HIS A 144 10.84 -4.32 4.35
CA HIS A 144 10.38 -5.52 3.66
C HIS A 144 8.97 -5.28 3.15
N VAL A 145 8.77 -5.42 1.85
CA VAL A 145 7.48 -5.15 1.19
C VAL A 145 7.03 -6.40 0.48
N VAL A 146 5.95 -7.02 0.96
CA VAL A 146 5.31 -8.15 0.29
C VAL A 146 4.34 -7.58 -0.75
N VAL A 147 4.66 -7.75 -2.03
CA VAL A 147 3.86 -7.29 -3.16
C VAL A 147 2.86 -8.37 -3.54
N ASP A 148 1.57 -8.05 -3.51
CA ASP A 148 0.54 -9.00 -3.95
C ASP A 148 0.46 -9.13 -5.48
N GLY A 149 -0.43 -10.00 -5.96
CA GLY A 149 -0.62 -10.30 -7.39
C GLY A 149 -1.19 -9.15 -8.24
N SER A 150 -1.16 -7.92 -7.75
CA SER A 150 -1.59 -6.72 -8.49
C SER A 150 -0.66 -6.34 -9.65
N TRP A 151 0.60 -6.77 -9.61
CA TRP A 151 1.61 -6.52 -10.63
C TRP A 151 2.32 -7.81 -11.05
N SER A 152 2.55 -7.95 -12.33
CA SER A 152 3.50 -8.90 -12.91
C SER A 152 4.94 -8.44 -12.67
N HIS A 153 5.91 -9.36 -12.67
CA HIS A 153 7.33 -9.01 -12.45
C HIS A 153 7.87 -7.92 -13.40
N PRO A 154 7.52 -7.87 -14.70
CA PRO A 154 7.95 -6.79 -15.60
C PRO A 154 7.44 -5.39 -15.20
N GLU A 155 6.31 -5.30 -14.50
CA GLU A 155 5.76 -4.04 -13.98
C GLU A 155 6.49 -3.56 -12.70
N TRP A 156 7.43 -4.35 -12.16
CA TRP A 156 8.24 -3.96 -11.01
C TRP A 156 9.39 -3.04 -11.44
N PRO A 157 9.84 -2.14 -10.55
CA PRO A 157 10.99 -1.32 -10.88
C PRO A 157 12.24 -2.22 -11.04
N ARG A 158 12.99 -2.03 -12.13
CA ARG A 158 14.22 -2.79 -12.45
C ARG A 158 15.19 -2.92 -11.28
N ARG A 159 15.24 -1.87 -10.44
CA ARG A 159 15.93 -1.87 -9.15
C ARG A 159 14.94 -1.36 -8.11
N ALA A 160 14.88 -1.95 -6.92
CA ALA A 160 14.15 -1.37 -5.80
C ALA A 160 14.86 -0.09 -5.28
N PRO A 161 14.17 0.83 -4.59
CA PRO A 161 14.85 1.87 -3.84
C PRO A 161 15.81 1.25 -2.81
N ASP A 162 16.93 1.93 -2.53
CA ASP A 162 17.88 1.43 -1.53
C ASP A 162 17.19 1.31 -0.16
N GLY A 163 17.43 0.19 0.54
CA GLY A 163 16.74 -0.14 1.79
C GLY A 163 15.34 -0.74 1.62
N VAL A 164 14.80 -0.88 0.40
CA VAL A 164 13.55 -1.58 0.13
C VAL A 164 13.84 -2.98 -0.38
N ILE A 165 13.33 -4.01 0.32
CA ILE A 165 13.40 -5.41 -0.08
C ILE A 165 12.01 -5.86 -0.50
N LEU A 166 11.84 -6.20 -1.77
CA LEU A 166 10.56 -6.68 -2.31
C LEU A 166 10.47 -8.20 -2.23
N HIS A 167 9.31 -8.69 -1.80
CA HIS A 167 8.97 -10.12 -1.74
C HIS A 167 7.70 -10.32 -2.56
N ALA A 168 7.69 -11.28 -3.48
CA ALA A 168 6.48 -11.58 -4.24
C ALA A 168 5.58 -12.51 -3.43
N LEU A 169 4.30 -12.16 -3.31
CA LEU A 169 3.27 -13.14 -3.00
C LEU A 169 3.07 -14.03 -4.24
N PRO A 170 3.02 -15.37 -4.10
CA PRO A 170 2.75 -16.23 -5.24
C PRO A 170 1.43 -15.87 -5.91
N CYS A 171 1.48 -15.65 -7.21
CA CYS A 171 0.32 -15.39 -8.03
C CYS A 171 0.60 -15.96 -9.43
N CYS A 172 -0.44 -16.40 -10.12
CA CYS A 172 -0.33 -16.78 -11.52
C CYS A 172 0.00 -15.51 -12.29
N GLU A 173 0.99 -15.58 -13.17
CA GLU A 173 1.31 -14.45 -14.03
C GLU A 173 0.04 -14.09 -14.81
N ARG A 174 -0.48 -12.88 -14.56
CA ARG A 174 -1.56 -12.33 -15.37
C ARG A 174 -0.94 -12.03 -16.73
N VAL A 175 -1.09 -12.97 -17.67
CA VAL A 175 -0.95 -12.67 -19.10
C VAL A 175 -2.02 -11.62 -19.39
N ARG A 176 -1.62 -10.35 -19.47
CA ARG A 176 -2.48 -9.27 -19.95
C ARG A 176 -2.41 -9.21 -21.45
#